data_AF-A0A178D4T9-F1
#
_entry.id   AF-A0A178D4T9-F1
#
_cell.length_a   1.000
_cell.length_b   1.000
_cell.length_c   1.000
_cell.angle_alpha   90.00
_cell.angle_beta   90.00
_cell.angle_gamma   90.00
#
_symmetry.space_group_name_H-M   'P 1'
#
loop_
_entity.id
_entity.type
_entity.pdbx_description
1 polymer ?
#
loop_
_entity_poly.entity_id
_entity_poly.type
_entity_poly.pdbx_seq_one_letter_code
_entity_poly.pdbx_strand_id
1 'polypeptide(L)'
;MSTLECLLHPHHISLIDTHSLRAKLNHVGDAYYNVDGLPSHRGVLAPKFDVFEIEGDVGGWLLVGDLPGIDSADDIKIEWLDGSTIFVRGKKETSSIPTFGETGSTIMKTVHKERHEGLFERSVTLPAKANANGTKIEVKSGVVFVRIPKQT
;
A
#
# COMPACT_ATOMS: atom_id res chain seq x y z
N MET A 1 14.18 16.91 1.65
CA MET A 1 14.88 15.86 2.42
C MET A 1 13.87 14.86 3.01
N SER A 2 13.12 14.13 2.18
CA SER A 2 12.10 13.17 2.67
C SER A 2 12.18 11.78 2.04
N THR A 3 13.22 11.51 1.24
CA THR A 3 13.34 10.23 0.51
C THR A 3 14.02 9.13 1.33
N LEU A 4 14.70 9.48 2.43
CA LEU A 4 15.39 8.50 3.30
C LEU A 4 14.48 7.89 4.37
N GLU A 5 13.38 8.55 4.77
CA GLU A 5 12.41 7.94 5.69
C GLU A 5 11.62 6.80 5.03
N CYS A 6 11.62 6.73 3.68
CA CYS A 6 10.99 5.66 2.93
C CYS A 6 11.59 4.26 3.20
N LEU A 7 12.79 4.17 3.77
CA LEU A 7 13.61 2.94 3.80
C LEU A 7 13.55 2.18 5.12
N LEU A 8 12.81 2.64 6.13
CA LEU A 8 12.91 2.12 7.49
C LEU A 8 11.75 1.18 7.89
N HIS A 9 11.48 0.19 7.02
CA HIS A 9 10.60 -0.98 7.24
C HIS A 9 9.08 -0.69 7.13
N PRO A 10 8.56 -0.44 5.92
CA PRO A 10 7.13 -0.61 5.66
C PRO A 10 6.74 -2.08 5.79
N HIS A 11 5.46 -2.35 6.06
CA HIS A 11 4.92 -3.70 5.89
C HIS A 11 5.02 -4.08 4.41
N HIS A 12 5.98 -4.94 4.12
CA HIS A 12 6.41 -5.30 2.78
C HIS A 12 5.86 -6.68 2.35
N ILE A 13 5.58 -6.82 1.06
CA ILE A 13 5.30 -8.10 0.40
C ILE A 13 6.33 -8.31 -0.70
N SER A 14 7.19 -9.32 -0.56
CA SER A 14 8.11 -9.73 -1.60
C SER A 14 7.49 -10.85 -2.43
N LEU A 15 7.39 -10.67 -3.75
CA LEU A 15 6.95 -11.71 -4.68
C LEU A 15 8.13 -12.44 -5.36
N ILE A 16 9.36 -12.09 -5.00
CA ILE A 16 10.59 -12.74 -5.47
C ILE A 16 10.90 -13.97 -4.62
N ASP A 17 11.64 -14.92 -5.21
CA ASP A 17 12.20 -16.05 -4.45
C ASP A 17 13.19 -15.51 -3.40
N THR A 18 13.01 -15.90 -2.14
CA THR A 18 13.82 -15.43 -1.00
C THR A 18 14.85 -16.45 -0.53
N HIS A 19 14.76 -17.70 -0.99
CA HIS A 19 15.51 -18.80 -0.36
C HIS A 19 16.64 -19.36 -1.23
N SER A 20 16.68 -19.07 -2.53
CA SER A 20 17.77 -19.54 -3.38
C SER A 20 19.05 -18.71 -3.27
N LEU A 21 20.21 -19.36 -3.40
CA LEU A 21 21.50 -18.67 -3.52
C LEU A 21 21.53 -17.69 -4.70
N ARG A 22 20.86 -18.08 -5.80
CA ARG A 22 20.68 -17.22 -6.98
C ARG A 22 19.90 -15.95 -6.61
N ALA A 23 18.80 -16.07 -5.86
CA ALA A 23 18.09 -14.91 -5.36
C ALA A 23 18.96 -14.03 -4.47
N LYS A 24 19.69 -14.63 -3.52
CA LYS A 24 20.59 -13.88 -2.65
C LYS A 24 21.64 -13.08 -3.43
N LEU A 25 22.14 -13.62 -4.55
CA LEU A 25 23.09 -12.93 -5.43
C LEU A 25 22.42 -11.82 -6.25
N ASN A 26 21.23 -12.07 -6.78
CA ASN A 26 20.48 -11.11 -7.59
C ASN A 26 19.98 -9.91 -6.77
N HIS A 27 19.74 -10.10 -5.48
CA HIS A 27 19.23 -9.07 -4.56
C HIS A 27 20.32 -8.51 -3.63
N VAL A 28 21.61 -8.70 -3.95
CA VAL A 28 22.69 -8.05 -3.20
C VAL A 28 22.55 -6.53 -3.32
N GLY A 29 22.32 -5.86 -2.19
CA GLY A 29 22.14 -4.41 -2.13
C GLY A 29 20.67 -3.94 -2.24
N ASP A 30 19.71 -4.85 -2.40
CA ASP A 30 18.29 -4.54 -2.32
C ASP A 30 17.89 -4.32 -0.85
N ALA A 31 17.39 -3.12 -0.55
CA ALA A 31 16.99 -2.74 0.80
C ALA A 31 15.75 -3.50 1.31
N TYR A 32 14.97 -4.12 0.43
CA TYR A 32 13.70 -4.79 0.75
C TYR A 32 13.76 -6.31 0.71
N TYR A 33 14.93 -6.89 0.41
CA TYR A 33 15.13 -8.33 0.40
C TYR A 33 15.01 -8.91 1.83
N ASN A 34 14.13 -9.89 2.03
CA ASN A 34 13.82 -10.52 3.33
C ASN A 34 13.24 -9.58 4.41
N VAL A 35 12.59 -8.49 4.01
CA VAL A 35 11.92 -7.54 4.94
C VAL A 35 10.46 -7.93 5.22
N ASP A 36 9.98 -9.02 4.61
CA ASP A 36 8.59 -9.47 4.73
C ASP A 36 8.19 -9.74 6.18
N GLY A 37 7.04 -9.18 6.56
CA GLY A 37 6.47 -9.38 7.89
C GLY A 37 7.17 -8.63 9.03
N LEU A 38 8.19 -7.81 8.75
CA LEU A 38 8.71 -6.89 9.75
C LEU A 38 7.65 -5.84 10.11
N PRO A 39 7.52 -5.47 11.40
CA PRO A 39 6.52 -4.51 11.84
C PRO A 39 6.77 -3.16 11.17
N SER A 40 5.69 -2.48 10.75
CA SER A 40 5.79 -1.10 10.27
C SER A 40 6.37 -0.19 11.35
N HIS A 41 6.88 0.96 10.90
CA HIS A 41 7.11 2.11 11.77
C HIS A 41 6.01 2.30 12.82
N ARG A 42 6.43 2.63 14.05
CA ARG A 42 5.49 3.04 15.10
C ARG A 42 4.66 4.21 14.60
N GLY A 43 3.34 4.03 14.54
CA GLY A 43 2.39 5.08 14.12
C GLY A 43 2.01 5.07 12.65
N VAL A 44 2.51 4.12 11.85
CA VAL A 44 2.06 3.91 10.46
C VAL A 44 1.24 2.63 10.35
N LEU A 45 0.05 2.76 9.76
CA LEU A 45 -0.87 1.65 9.56
C LEU A 45 -0.43 0.78 8.38
N ALA A 46 -0.69 -0.51 8.52
CA ALA A 46 -0.34 -1.54 7.55
C ALA A 46 -1.61 -2.21 7.01
N PRO A 47 -2.27 -1.60 6.01
CA PRO A 47 -3.47 -2.17 5.40
C PRO A 47 -3.14 -3.54 4.79
N LYS A 48 -4.14 -4.41 4.75
CA LYS A 48 -4.00 -5.74 4.14
C LYS A 48 -4.15 -5.61 2.64
N PHE A 49 -3.29 -6.30 1.91
CA PHE A 49 -3.29 -6.35 0.46
C PHE A 49 -3.08 -7.78 0.00
N ASP A 50 -3.93 -8.20 -0.93
CA ASP A 50 -3.76 -9.40 -1.72
C ASP A 50 -3.15 -9.01 -3.08
N VAL A 51 -2.33 -9.90 -3.64
CA VAL A 51 -1.70 -9.67 -4.94
C VAL A 51 -2.03 -10.81 -5.88
N PHE A 52 -2.56 -10.46 -7.04
CA PHE A 52 -2.92 -11.40 -8.09
C PHE A 52 -2.09 -11.12 -9.34
N GLU A 53 -1.71 -12.18 -10.04
CA GLU A 53 -1.13 -12.08 -11.37
C GLU A 53 -2.23 -12.18 -12.42
N ILE A 54 -2.20 -11.29 -13.41
CA ILE A 54 -3.13 -11.28 -14.54
C ILE A 54 -2.38 -11.76 -15.77
N GLU A 55 -2.85 -12.88 -16.32
CA GLU A 55 -2.41 -13.41 -17.62
C GLU A 55 -3.25 -12.81 -18.75
N GLY A 56 -2.61 -12.38 -19.84
CA GLY A 56 -3.27 -11.78 -21.02
C GLY A 56 -2.31 -11.01 -21.93
N ASP A 57 -2.83 -10.40 -23.00
CA ASP A 57 -2.03 -9.65 -24.00
C ASP A 57 -1.18 -8.52 -23.39
N VAL A 58 -1.71 -7.86 -22.35
CA VAL A 58 -0.96 -6.95 -21.49
C VAL A 58 -0.96 -7.54 -20.08
N GLY A 59 -0.13 -8.57 -19.88
CA GLY A 59 0.06 -9.22 -18.59
C GLY A 59 0.48 -8.23 -17.50
N GLY A 60 0.21 -8.57 -16.24
CA GLY A 60 0.39 -7.62 -15.15
C GLY A 60 0.08 -8.20 -13.78
N TRP A 61 -0.08 -7.32 -12.81
CA TRP A 61 -0.49 -7.62 -11.45
C TRP A 61 -1.68 -6.75 -11.05
N LEU A 62 -2.49 -7.28 -10.14
CA LEU A 62 -3.58 -6.57 -9.48
C LEU A 62 -3.37 -6.67 -7.97
N LEU A 63 -3.19 -5.52 -7.33
CA LEU A 63 -3.17 -5.42 -5.88
C LEU A 63 -4.57 -5.04 -5.43
N VAL A 64 -5.12 -5.79 -4.48
CA VAL A 64 -6.42 -5.55 -3.88
C VAL A 64 -6.21 -5.32 -2.40
N GLY A 65 -6.56 -4.13 -1.90
CA GLY A 65 -6.31 -3.77 -0.51
C GLY A 65 -7.51 -3.18 0.20
N ASP A 66 -7.65 -3.54 1.47
CA ASP A 66 -8.72 -3.03 2.34
C ASP A 66 -8.32 -1.69 2.95
N LEU A 67 -8.95 -0.62 2.49
CA LEU A 67 -8.73 0.75 2.95
C LEU A 67 -10.07 1.47 3.21
N PRO A 68 -10.81 1.04 4.25
CA PRO A 68 -12.12 1.61 4.52
C PRO A 68 -11.99 3.06 5.02
N GLY A 69 -12.82 3.95 4.46
CA GLY A 69 -12.82 5.38 4.74
C GLY A 69 -12.05 6.23 3.71
N ILE A 70 -11.51 5.62 2.66
CA ILE A 70 -10.99 6.32 1.49
C ILE A 70 -12.05 6.25 0.39
N ASP A 71 -12.45 7.42 -0.11
CA ASP A 71 -13.50 7.55 -1.12
C ASP A 71 -12.92 7.83 -2.52
N SER A 72 -11.78 8.52 -2.58
CA SER A 72 -11.16 8.95 -3.84
C SER A 72 -9.79 8.31 -4.05
N ALA A 73 -9.47 7.98 -5.31
CA ALA A 73 -8.13 7.50 -5.68
C ALA A 73 -7.04 8.56 -5.44
N ASP A 74 -7.41 9.84 -5.45
CA ASP A 74 -6.49 10.98 -5.26
C ASP A 74 -5.90 11.04 -3.84
N ASP A 75 -6.56 10.41 -2.86
CA ASP A 75 -6.06 10.30 -1.48
C ASP A 75 -4.93 9.25 -1.34
N ILE A 76 -4.66 8.50 -2.42
CA ILE A 76 -3.70 7.42 -2.47
C ILE A 76 -2.51 7.86 -3.32
N LYS A 77 -1.34 7.91 -2.70
CA LYS A 77 -0.07 8.21 -3.36
C LYS A 77 0.63 6.92 -3.74
N ILE A 78 0.97 6.79 -5.02
CA ILE A 78 1.82 5.71 -5.54
C ILE A 78 3.22 6.23 -5.81
N GLU A 79 4.22 5.54 -5.27
CA GLU A 79 5.63 5.78 -5.57
C GLU A 79 6.29 4.48 -6.03
N TRP A 80 7.31 4.62 -6.87
CA TRP A 80 8.04 3.50 -7.46
C TRP A 80 9.50 3.59 -7.09
N LEU A 81 10.09 2.45 -6.73
CA LEU A 81 11.52 2.27 -6.58
C LEU A 81 11.99 1.26 -7.62
N ASP A 82 12.97 1.68 -8.41
CA ASP A 82 13.62 0.91 -9.47
C ASP A 82 12.67 0.26 -10.49
N GLY A 83 11.40 0.68 -10.55
CA GLY A 83 10.38 0.08 -11.43
C GLY A 83 9.99 -1.36 -11.09
N SER A 84 10.36 -1.87 -9.91
CA SER A 84 9.95 -3.20 -9.42
C SER A 84 9.23 -3.14 -8.09
N THR A 85 9.53 -2.16 -7.25
CA THR A 85 8.90 -2.01 -5.94
C THR A 85 7.91 -0.86 -5.97
N ILE A 86 6.66 -1.14 -5.63
CA ILE A 86 5.57 -0.16 -5.53
C ILE A 86 5.31 0.17 -4.06
N PHE A 87 5.11 1.45 -3.76
CA PHE A 87 4.66 1.95 -2.47
C PHE A 87 3.26 2.54 -2.62
N VAL A 88 2.33 2.04 -1.81
CA VAL A 88 0.96 2.54 -1.70
C VAL A 88 0.85 3.26 -0.36
N ARG A 89 0.66 4.57 -0.41
CA ARG A 89 0.66 5.47 0.75
C ARG A 89 -0.59 6.31 0.78
N GLY A 90 -0.92 6.79 1.97
CA GLY A 90 -1.97 7.79 2.14
C GLY A 90 -2.24 8.06 3.60
N LYS A 91 -3.34 8.76 3.84
CA LYS A 91 -3.80 9.08 5.19
C LYS A 91 -5.25 8.66 5.35
N LYS A 92 -5.52 7.93 6.42
CA LYS A 92 -6.86 7.55 6.82
C LYS A 92 -7.32 8.48 7.95
N GLU A 93 -8.28 9.33 7.63
CA GLU A 93 -8.95 10.19 8.60
C GLU A 93 -10.40 9.73 8.77
N THR A 94 -10.94 9.81 9.98
CA THR A 94 -12.37 9.62 10.19
C THR A 94 -13.05 10.95 9.90
N SER A 95 -13.79 11.01 8.78
CA SER A 95 -14.72 12.10 8.51
C SER A 95 -15.80 12.17 9.61
N SER A 96 -16.39 13.35 9.78
CA SER A 96 -17.32 13.66 10.88
C SER A 96 -18.36 12.56 11.05
N ILE A 97 -18.35 11.91 12.22
CA ILE A 97 -19.32 10.88 12.59
C ILE A 97 -20.72 11.51 12.44
N PRO A 98 -21.63 10.93 11.64
CA PRO A 98 -22.93 11.52 11.42
C PRO A 98 -23.70 11.57 12.74
N THR A 99 -24.12 12.77 13.16
CA THR A 99 -24.85 13.00 14.42
C THR A 99 -26.35 12.66 14.29
N PHE A 100 -26.75 11.85 13.29
CA PHE A 100 -28.13 11.40 13.04
C PHE A 100 -29.22 12.48 13.22
N GLY A 101 -28.97 13.70 12.69
CA GLY A 101 -29.96 14.79 12.71
C GLY A 101 -29.93 15.71 13.93
N GLU A 102 -29.00 15.51 14.87
CA GLU A 102 -28.76 16.50 15.93
C GLU A 102 -27.94 17.68 15.36
N THR A 103 -28.65 18.74 14.97
CA THR A 103 -28.10 20.00 14.49
C THR A 103 -27.46 20.76 15.66
N GLY A 104 -26.24 20.40 16.02
CA GLY A 104 -25.52 21.09 17.06
C GLY A 104 -24.17 20.47 17.31
N SER A 105 -23.17 21.31 17.49
CA SER A 105 -21.82 20.96 17.95
C SER A 105 -21.86 20.39 19.38
N THR A 106 -22.54 19.26 19.57
CA THR A 106 -22.42 18.47 20.79
C THR A 106 -21.05 17.83 20.72
N ILE A 107 -20.15 18.26 21.60
CA ILE A 107 -18.81 17.67 21.75
C ILE A 107 -19.02 16.19 22.05
N MET A 108 -18.86 15.34 21.04
CA MET A 108 -18.95 13.89 21.21
C MET A 108 -17.83 13.43 22.14
N LYS A 109 -18.19 12.94 23.33
CA LYS A 109 -17.23 12.36 24.26
C LYS A 109 -16.85 10.96 23.77
N THR A 110 -15.60 10.79 23.35
CA THR A 110 -15.05 9.47 23.02
C THR A 110 -15.04 8.59 24.28
N VAL A 111 -15.87 7.55 24.30
CA VAL A 111 -15.88 6.54 25.39
C VAL A 111 -14.88 5.43 25.11
N HIS A 112 -14.78 5.01 23.85
CA HIS A 112 -13.87 3.97 23.37
C HIS A 112 -13.58 4.18 21.89
N LYS A 113 -12.36 3.87 21.43
CA LYS A 113 -11.95 4.04 20.03
C LYS A 113 -11.08 2.87 19.58
N GLU A 114 -11.67 2.02 18.74
CA GLU A 114 -10.97 0.88 18.12
C GLU A 114 -10.45 1.23 16.73
N ARG A 115 -11.10 2.19 16.07
CA ARG A 115 -10.75 2.60 14.72
C ARG A 115 -9.37 3.24 14.72
N HIS A 116 -8.46 2.63 13.97
CA HIS A 116 -7.16 3.19 13.69
C HIS A 116 -7.26 4.27 12.60
N GLU A 117 -6.61 5.39 12.86
CA GLU A 117 -6.50 6.56 11.98
C GLU A 117 -5.03 6.97 11.93
N GLY A 118 -4.62 7.57 10.82
CA GLY A 118 -3.24 8.00 10.62
C GLY A 118 -2.74 7.70 9.22
N LEU A 119 -1.43 7.86 9.06
CA LEU A 119 -0.73 7.53 7.83
C LEU A 119 -0.72 6.01 7.66
N PHE A 120 -0.86 5.57 6.42
CA PHE A 120 -0.69 4.17 6.07
C PHE A 120 0.34 4.01 4.97
N GLU A 121 1.02 2.88 4.98
CA GLU A 121 1.99 2.51 3.97
C GLU A 121 1.98 0.99 3.76
N ARG A 122 1.96 0.60 2.49
CA ARG A 122 2.18 -0.78 2.05
C ARG A 122 3.16 -0.77 0.90
N SER A 123 4.12 -1.68 0.91
CA SER A 123 5.04 -1.87 -0.21
C SER A 123 4.98 -3.30 -0.75
N VAL A 124 5.18 -3.42 -2.05
CA VAL A 124 5.21 -4.71 -2.75
C VAL A 124 6.36 -4.72 -3.75
N THR A 125 7.27 -5.69 -3.65
CA THR A 125 8.29 -5.95 -4.68
C THR A 125 7.79 -6.99 -5.66
N LEU A 126 7.68 -6.59 -6.93
CA LEU A 126 7.24 -7.41 -8.03
C LEU A 126 8.41 -8.26 -8.59
N PRO A 127 8.13 -9.45 -9.15
CA PRO A 127 9.17 -10.34 -9.64
C PRO A 127 9.78 -9.90 -10.98
N ALA A 128 9.15 -8.95 -11.68
CA ALA A 128 9.62 -8.37 -12.93
C ALA A 128 9.33 -6.87 -12.98
N LYS A 129 9.98 -6.16 -13.91
CA LYS A 129 9.78 -4.72 -14.06
C LYS A 129 8.35 -4.41 -14.48
N ALA A 130 7.80 -3.34 -13.91
CA ALA A 130 6.48 -2.84 -14.18
C ALA A 130 6.54 -1.54 -15.00
N ASN A 131 5.52 -1.33 -15.82
CA ASN A 131 5.31 -0.05 -16.48
C ASN A 131 4.60 0.92 -15.51
N ALA A 132 5.41 1.68 -14.76
CA ALA A 132 4.93 2.64 -13.76
C ALA A 132 3.91 3.64 -14.31
N ASN A 133 4.11 4.14 -15.54
CA ASN A 133 3.23 5.11 -16.19
C ASN A 133 1.87 4.50 -16.59
N GLY A 134 1.79 3.18 -16.74
CA GLY A 134 0.56 2.46 -17.06
C GLY A 134 -0.27 2.05 -15.84
N THR A 135 0.16 2.40 -14.63
CA THR A 135 -0.53 2.04 -13.39
C THR A 135 -1.89 2.72 -13.29
N LYS A 136 -2.93 1.95 -12.96
CA LYS A 136 -4.29 2.47 -12.75
C LYS A 136 -4.77 2.15 -11.35
N ILE A 137 -5.50 3.09 -10.75
CA ILE A 137 -6.07 2.97 -9.41
C ILE A 137 -7.58 3.12 -9.52
N GLU A 138 -8.31 2.26 -8.82
CA GLU A 138 -9.74 2.39 -8.63
C GLU A 138 -10.05 2.14 -7.14
N VAL A 139 -11.00 2.90 -6.60
CA VAL A 139 -11.47 2.73 -5.23
C VAL A 139 -12.96 2.45 -5.27
N LYS A 140 -13.37 1.34 -4.64
CA LYS A 140 -14.77 0.94 -4.60
C LYS A 140 -15.11 0.38 -3.23
N SER A 141 -16.07 1.02 -2.55
CA SER A 141 -16.60 0.56 -1.27
C SER A 141 -15.52 0.35 -0.18
N GLY A 142 -14.51 1.22 -0.13
CA GLY A 142 -13.40 1.11 0.82
C GLY A 142 -12.37 0.02 0.47
N VAL A 143 -12.43 -0.53 -0.74
CA VAL A 143 -11.41 -1.44 -1.30
C VAL A 143 -10.69 -0.74 -2.44
N VAL A 144 -9.37 -0.84 -2.45
CA VAL A 144 -8.50 -0.22 -3.45
C VAL A 144 -7.98 -1.30 -4.40
N PHE A 145 -8.08 -1.01 -5.69
CA PHE A 145 -7.61 -1.86 -6.77
C PHE A 145 -6.50 -1.13 -7.50
N VAL A 146 -5.30 -1.69 -7.50
CA VAL A 146 -4.15 -1.13 -8.23
C VAL A 146 -3.75 -2.11 -9.33
N ARG A 147 -4.01 -1.72 -10.58
CA ARG A 147 -3.62 -2.49 -11.76
C ARG A 147 -2.26 -2.03 -12.26
N ILE A 148 -1.33 -2.96 -12.33
CA ILE A 148 0.06 -2.73 -12.69
C ILE A 148 0.41 -3.55 -13.95
N PRO A 149 0.59 -2.91 -15.11
CA PRO A 149 1.07 -3.62 -16.30
C PRO A 149 2.55 -3.99 -16.18
N LYS A 150 2.93 -5.15 -16.73
CA LYS A 150 4.33 -5.53 -16.92
C LYS A 150 5.00 -4.56 -17.90
N GLN A 151 6.30 -4.32 -17.70
CA GLN A 151 7.11 -3.62 -18.69
C GLN A 151 7.36 -4.56 -19.87
N THR A 152 7.06 -4.09 -21.09
CA THR A 152 7.34 -4.81 -22.34
C THR A 152 8.82 -4.88 -22.64
#